data_AF-A0AB37GSE9-F1
#
_entry.id   AF-A0AB37GSE9-F1
#
_cell.length_a   1.000
_cell.length_b   1.000
_cell.length_c   1.000
_cell.angle_alpha   90.00
_cell.angle_beta   90.00
_cell.angle_gamma   90.00
#
_symmetry.space_group_name_H-M   'P 1'
#
loop_
_entity.id
_entity.type
_entity.pdbx_description
1 polymer ?
#
loop_
_entity_poly.entity_id
_entity_poly.type
_entity_poly.pdbx_seq_one_letter_code
_entity_poly.pdbx_strand_id
1 'polypeptide(L)'
;MSVEQTRKANALRHIAQEVPDFILVNSERRFAFEVELSRKTSARIQKKMNQYKKSLQNGLYDRVFYICKEDAIKKHIQAFASSVGVNISFIMLDDLITGED
;
A
#
# COMPACT_ATOMS: atom_id res chain seq x y z
N MET A 1 32.16 -3.39 4.00
CA MET A 1 31.35 -2.15 3.86
C MET A 1 31.52 -1.33 5.13
N SER A 2 31.64 0.00 5.03
CA SER A 2 31.76 0.84 6.23
C SER A 2 30.45 0.84 7.02
N VAL A 3 30.51 1.02 8.34
CA VAL A 3 29.33 1.09 9.23
C VAL A 3 28.32 2.13 8.75
N GLU A 4 28.81 3.21 8.13
CA GLU A 4 28.02 4.30 7.57
C GLU A 4 27.27 3.90 6.28
N GLN A 5 27.90 3.11 5.41
CA GLN A 5 27.25 2.55 4.22
C GLN A 5 26.12 1.58 4.59
N THR A 6 26.33 0.75 5.62
CA THR A 6 25.30 -0.17 6.13
C THR A 6 24.12 0.57 6.76
N ARG A 7 24.38 1.67 7.49
CA ARG A 7 23.32 2.54 8.05
C ARG A 7 22.48 3.20 6.96
N LYS A 8 23.11 3.71 5.89
CA LYS A 8 22.39 4.32 4.74
C LYS A 8 21.53 3.30 3.99
N ALA A 9 22.03 2.09 3.75
CA ALA A 9 21.27 1.03 3.08
C ALA A 9 20.01 0.61 3.87
N ASN A 10 20.13 0.50 5.20
CA ASN A 10 18.99 0.19 6.06
C ASN A 10 17.95 1.33 6.07
N ALA A 11 18.39 2.59 6.07
CA ALA A 11 17.49 3.75 6.01
C ALA A 11 16.64 3.76 4.73
N LEU A 12 17.25 3.53 3.56
CA LEU A 12 16.54 3.45 2.28
C LEU A 12 15.53 2.28 2.27
N ARG A 13 15.91 1.13 2.83
CA ARG A 13 15.02 -0.03 2.95
C ARG A 13 13.82 0.26 3.85
N HIS A 14 14.00 1.05 4.91
CA HIS A 14 12.90 1.48 5.76
C HIS A 14 11.99 2.45 5.02
N ILE A 15 12.53 3.46 4.35
CA ILE A 15 11.75 4.42 3.55
C ILE A 15 10.92 3.71 2.48
N ALA A 16 11.52 2.78 1.73
CA ALA A 16 10.82 2.02 0.69
C ALA A 16 9.65 1.17 1.23
N GLN A 17 9.59 0.87 2.53
CA GLN A 17 8.46 0.16 3.14
C GLN A 17 7.31 1.10 3.52
N GLU A 18 7.56 2.40 3.61
CA GLU A 18 6.62 3.42 4.06
C GLU A 18 5.99 4.21 2.90
N VAL A 19 6.66 4.21 1.75
CA VAL A 19 6.18 4.85 0.53
C VAL A 19 5.30 3.85 -0.25
N PRO A 20 4.18 4.29 -0.85
CA PRO A 20 3.41 3.48 -1.78
C PRO A 20 4.24 3.08 -3.02
N ASP A 21 3.84 2.01 -3.70
CA ASP A 21 4.51 1.59 -4.94
C ASP A 21 4.45 2.68 -6.02
N PHE A 22 3.33 3.40 -6.11
CA PHE A 22 3.25 4.63 -6.89
C PHE A 22 2.16 5.59 -6.37
N ILE A 23 2.26 6.85 -6.80
CA ILE A 23 1.32 7.92 -6.46
C ILE A 23 0.80 8.52 -7.77
N LEU A 24 -0.52 8.59 -7.91
CA LEU A 24 -1.16 9.35 -8.98
C LEU A 24 -1.59 10.71 -8.44
N VAL A 25 -1.24 11.78 -9.14
CA VAL A 25 -1.61 13.15 -8.78
C VAL A 25 -2.47 13.75 -9.88
N ASN A 26 -3.66 14.26 -9.54
CA ASN A 26 -4.52 14.97 -10.47
C ASN A 26 -5.11 16.20 -9.77
N SER A 27 -4.89 17.39 -10.33
CA SER A 27 -5.58 18.63 -9.91
C SER A 27 -5.67 18.77 -8.39
N GLU A 28 -4.51 18.63 -7.72
CA GLU A 28 -4.32 18.69 -6.25
C GLU A 28 -4.66 17.44 -5.43
N ARG A 29 -5.34 16.44 -6.00
CA ARG A 29 -5.59 15.17 -5.32
C ARG A 29 -4.42 14.20 -5.47
N ARG A 30 -4.15 13.46 -4.40
CA ARG A 30 -3.07 12.47 -4.30
C ARG A 30 -3.65 11.10 -3.97
N PHE A 31 -3.45 10.14 -4.87
CA PHE A 31 -3.90 8.77 -4.72
C PHE A 31 -2.69 7.85 -4.56
N ALA A 32 -2.66 7.10 -3.46
CA ALA A 32 -1.62 6.10 -3.24
C ALA A 32 -2.06 4.76 -3.79
N PHE A 33 -1.17 4.08 -4.52
CA PHE A 33 -1.41 2.75 -5.06
C PHE A 33 -0.39 1.75 -4.51
N GLU A 34 -0.88 0.58 -4.14
CA GLU A 34 -0.11 -0.59 -3.74
C GLU A 34 -0.42 -1.75 -4.66
N VAL A 35 0.62 -2.43 -5.13
CA VAL A 35 0.51 -3.63 -5.94
C VAL A 35 0.83 -4.83 -5.06
N GLU A 36 -0.14 -5.73 -4.91
CA GLU A 36 0.03 -6.96 -4.15
C GLU A 36 -0.10 -8.19 -5.05
N LEU A 37 1.07 -8.71 -5.44
CA LEU A 37 1.20 -9.90 -6.29
C LEU A 37 1.35 -11.20 -5.49
N SER A 38 1.61 -11.10 -4.18
CA SER A 38 1.83 -12.25 -3.29
C SER A 38 1.38 -11.93 -1.86
N ARG A 39 1.15 -12.94 -1.02
CA ARG A 39 0.74 -12.67 0.37
C ARG A 39 1.89 -12.09 1.20
N LYS A 40 1.69 -10.89 1.73
CA LYS A 40 2.52 -10.32 2.82
C LYS A 40 2.15 -10.97 4.16
N THR A 41 3.08 -10.91 5.11
CA THR A 41 2.81 -11.36 6.48
C THR A 41 1.81 -10.45 7.18
N SER A 42 1.01 -10.99 8.10
CA SER A 42 0.01 -10.25 8.88
C SER A 42 0.59 -9.01 9.55
N ALA A 43 1.78 -9.11 10.15
CA ALA A 43 2.46 -8.00 10.81
C ALA A 43 2.80 -6.86 9.82
N ARG A 44 3.21 -7.19 8.59
CA ARG A 44 3.50 -6.18 7.56
C ARG A 44 2.23 -5.50 7.08
N ILE A 45 1.15 -6.27 6.87
CA ILE A 45 -0.13 -5.71 6.45
C ILE A 45 -0.69 -4.79 7.54
N GLN A 46 -0.73 -5.24 8.79
CA GLN A 46 -1.22 -4.43 9.90
C GLN A 46 -0.41 -3.14 10.09
N LYS A 47 0.93 -3.21 9.97
CA LYS A 47 1.76 -2.00 9.99
C LYS A 47 1.36 -1.04 8.86
N LYS A 48 1.18 -1.55 7.65
CA LYS A 48 0.86 -0.73 6.48
C LYS A 48 -0.54 -0.12 6.54
N MET A 49 -1.54 -0.87 7.03
CA MET A 49 -2.89 -0.35 7.29
C MET A 49 -2.87 0.81 8.30
N ASN A 50 -2.11 0.67 9.39
CA ASN A 50 -1.97 1.74 10.38
C ASN A 50 -1.26 2.98 9.81
N GLN A 51 -0.28 2.79 8.93
CA GLN A 51 0.37 3.88 8.23
C GLN A 51 -0.61 4.61 7.31
N TYR A 52 -1.36 3.89 6.47
CA TYR A 52 -2.34 4.51 5.59
C TYR A 52 -3.47 5.20 6.33
N LYS A 53 -3.92 4.66 7.47
CA LYS A 53 -4.87 5.35 8.35
C LYS A 53 -4.35 6.74 8.74
N LYS A 54 -3.10 6.83 9.19
CA LYS A 54 -2.46 8.11 9.54
C LYS A 54 -2.30 9.02 8.32
N SER A 55 -1.86 8.48 7.19
CA SER A 55 -1.67 9.26 5.96
C SER A 55 -2.98 9.88 5.46
N LEU A 56 -4.08 9.11 5.50
CA LEU A 56 -5.42 9.60 5.14
C LEU A 56 -5.91 10.66 6.13
N GLN A 57 -5.75 10.41 7.44
CA GLN A 57 -6.14 11.38 8.49
C GLN A 57 -5.37 12.70 8.39
N ASN A 58 -4.12 12.65 7.96
CA ASN A 58 -3.27 13.83 7.79
C ASN A 58 -3.42 14.51 6.41
N GLY A 59 -4.31 14.01 5.54
CA GLY A 59 -4.50 14.55 4.19
C GLY A 59 -3.30 14.35 3.25
N LEU A 60 -2.38 13.42 3.56
CA LEU A 60 -1.26 13.11 2.66
C LEU A 60 -1.76 12.46 1.36
N TYR A 61 -2.80 11.65 1.48
CA TYR A 61 -3.51 11.02 0.38
C TYR A 61 -5.01 11.22 0.56
N ASP A 62 -5.73 11.38 -0.54
CA ASP A 62 -7.19 11.42 -0.56
C ASP A 62 -7.78 10.01 -0.48
N ARG A 63 -7.12 9.05 -1.11
CA ARG A 63 -7.52 7.63 -1.13
C ARG A 63 -6.33 6.71 -1.39
N VAL A 64 -6.45 5.49 -0.90
CA VAL A 64 -5.49 4.40 -1.12
C VAL A 64 -6.17 3.28 -1.92
N PHE A 65 -5.49 2.81 -2.95
CA PHE A 65 -5.91 1.71 -3.80
C PHE A 65 -4.95 0.54 -3.66
N TYR A 66 -5.50 -0.67 -3.53
CA TYR A 66 -4.75 -1.92 -3.60
C TYR A 66 -5.11 -2.66 -4.88
N ILE A 67 -4.11 -2.89 -5.72
CA ILE A 67 -4.19 -3.72 -6.91
C ILE A 67 -3.78 -5.14 -6.51
N CYS A 68 -4.74 -6.06 -6.52
CA CYS A 68 -4.55 -7.42 -6.02
C CYS A 68 -4.56 -8.42 -7.16
N LYS A 69 -3.56 -9.31 -7.20
CA LYS A 69 -3.54 -10.42 -8.18
C LYS A 69 -4.61 -11.47 -7.91
N GLU A 70 -4.86 -11.79 -6.64
CA GLU A 70 -5.77 -12.87 -6.25
C GLU A 70 -6.81 -12.37 -5.25
N ASP A 71 -8.02 -12.91 -5.34
CA ASP A 71 -9.11 -12.61 -4.42
C ASP A 71 -8.76 -12.94 -2.95
N ALA A 72 -7.96 -13.99 -2.74
CA ALA A 72 -7.52 -14.36 -1.41
C ALA A 72 -6.59 -13.30 -0.80
N ILE A 73 -5.77 -12.63 -1.61
CA ILE A 73 -4.93 -11.50 -1.18
C ILE A 73 -5.82 -10.32 -0.80
N LYS A 74 -6.77 -9.95 -1.67
CA LYS A 74 -7.75 -8.88 -1.41
C LYS A 74 -8.50 -9.11 -0.10
N LYS A 75 -9.10 -10.29 0.10
CA LYS A 75 -9.82 -10.65 1.33
C LYS A 75 -8.94 -10.55 2.57
N HIS A 76 -7.69 -11.00 2.46
CA HIS A 76 -6.74 -10.94 3.56
C HIS A 76 -6.44 -9.48 3.95
N ILE A 77 -6.14 -8.62 2.98
CA ILE A 77 -5.87 -7.19 3.23
C ILE A 77 -7.13 -6.48 3.73
N GLN A 78 -8.29 -6.75 3.14
CA GLN A 78 -9.58 -6.17 3.54
C GLN A 78 -9.90 -6.46 5.01
N ALA A 79 -9.65 -7.68 5.49
CA ALA A 79 -9.85 -8.02 6.90
C ALA A 79 -9.00 -7.15 7.85
N PHE A 80 -7.74 -6.87 7.49
CA PHE A 80 -6.89 -5.97 8.27
C PHE A 80 -7.27 -4.50 8.12
N ALA A 81 -7.69 -4.07 6.93
CA ALA A 81 -8.18 -2.71 6.71
C ALA A 81 -9.40 -2.43 7.60
N SER A 82 -10.35 -3.38 7.63
CA SER A 82 -11.52 -3.32 8.50
C SER A 82 -11.16 -3.35 9.98
N SER A 83 -10.24 -4.21 10.42
CA SER A 83 -9.84 -4.27 11.85
C SER A 83 -9.12 -3.02 12.33
N VAL A 84 -8.37 -2.34 11.46
CA VAL A 84 -7.71 -1.06 11.75
C VAL A 84 -8.67 0.13 11.58
N GLY A 85 -9.78 -0.05 10.88
CA GLY A 85 -10.76 0.98 10.57
C GLY A 85 -10.24 1.98 9.53
N VAL A 86 -9.60 1.49 8.48
CA VAL A 86 -9.16 2.29 7.33
C VAL A 86 -9.94 1.89 6.08
N ASN A 87 -10.45 2.87 5.35
CA ASN A 87 -11.18 2.63 4.11
C ASN A 87 -10.19 2.58 2.93
N ILE A 88 -10.14 1.44 2.25
CA ILE A 88 -9.24 1.18 1.13
C ILE A 88 -10.07 0.65 -0.04
N SER A 89 -9.74 1.12 -1.24
CA SER A 89 -10.34 0.63 -2.47
C SER A 89 -9.49 -0.49 -3.07
N PHE A 90 -10.14 -1.47 -3.68
CA PHE A 90 -9.47 -2.61 -4.29
C PHE A 90 -9.76 -2.65 -5.77
N ILE A 91 -8.75 -3.03 -6.55
CA ILE A 91 -8.82 -3.27 -7.98
C ILE A 91 -8.19 -4.64 -8.22
N MET A 92 -8.81 -5.52 -9.00
CA MET A 92 -8.16 -6.77 -9.37
C MET A 92 -7.21 -6.50 -10.54
N LEU A 93 -6.04 -7.14 -10.50
CA LEU A 93 -5.04 -6.97 -11.53
C LEU A 93 -5.53 -7.46 -12.90
N ASP A 94 -6.30 -8.56 -12.91
CA ASP A 94 -6.83 -9.13 -14.14
C ASP A 94 -7.78 -8.14 -14.85
N ASP A 95 -8.70 -7.50 -14.11
CA ASP A 95 -9.61 -6.46 -14.62
C ASP A 95 -8.85 -5.30 -15.30
N LEU A 96 -7.69 -4.91 -14.76
CA LEU A 96 -6.86 -3.83 -15.32
C LEU A 96 -6.16 -4.23 -16.62
N ILE A 97 -5.83 -5.51 -16.79
CA ILE A 97 -5.05 -6.00 -17.93
C ILE A 97 -5.97 -6.39 -19.08
N THR A 98 -7.14 -6.97 -18.79
CA THR A 98 -8.10 -7.39 -19.82
C THR A 98 -8.91 -6.21 -20.36
N GLY A 99 -9.02 -5.11 -19.60
CA GLY A 99 -9.84 -3.96 -20.00
C GLY A 99 -11.33 -4.28 -20.10
N GLU A 100 -11.76 -5.38 -19.46
CA GLU A 100 -13.17 -5.76 -19.37
C GLU A 100 -13.75 -5.13 -18.10
N ASP A 101 -14.60 -4.12 -18.30
CA ASP A 101 -15.45 -3.50 -17.28
C ASP A 101 -16.61 -4.43 -16.85
#